data_AF-A0AA90STX0-F1
#
_entry.id   AF-A0AA90STX0-F1
#
_cell.length_a   1.000
_cell.length_b   1.000
_cell.length_c   1.000
_cell.angle_alpha   90.00
_cell.angle_beta   90.00
_cell.angle_gamma   90.00
#
_symmetry.space_group_name_H-M   'P 1'
#
loop_
_entity.id
_entity.type
_entity.pdbx_description
1 polymer ?
#
loop_
_entity_poly.entity_id
_entity_poly.type
_entity_poly.pdbx_seq_one_letter_code
_entity_poly.pdbx_strand_id
1 'polypeptide(L)' 'MTIAELVTKHTVSAPVNSKSAADATKATISLLNPFKDIVHTITADNGKEFSYHEKISQALSAEVYFAHPTALGT' A
#
# COMPACT_ATOMS: atom_id res chain seq x y z
N MET A 1 -5.70 7.02 3.80
CA MET A 1 -5.00 6.05 2.95
C MET A 1 -5.53 6.28 1.56
N THR A 2 -4.64 6.50 0.61
CA THR A 2 -4.98 6.73 -0.79
C THR A 2 -4.12 5.79 -1.61
N ILE A 3 -4.74 5.04 -2.50
CA ILE A 3 -4.07 4.06 -3.36
C ILE A 3 -4.47 4.38 -4.79
N ALA A 4 -3.47 4.57 -5.64
CA ALA A 4 -3.67 4.86 -7.07
C ALA A 4 -3.06 3.73 -7.88
N GLU A 5 -3.88 3.15 -8.78
CA GLU A 5 -3.40 2.23 -9.80
C GLU A 5 -2.68 3.03 -10.89
N LEU A 6 -1.51 2.56 -11.32
CA LEU A 6 -0.55 3.37 -12.09
C LEU A 6 -0.92 3.53 -13.57
N VAL A 7 -1.66 2.59 -14.16
CA VAL A 7 -2.00 2.57 -15.59
C VAL A 7 -3.28 3.34 -15.86
N THR A 8 -4.40 2.88 -15.29
CA THR A 8 -5.75 3.42 -15.48
C THR A 8 -6.04 4.65 -14.64
N LYS A 9 -5.18 4.94 -13.65
CA LYS A 9 -5.37 6.02 -12.67
C LYS A 9 -6.59 5.85 -11.77
N HIS A 10 -7.18 4.64 -11.74
CA HIS A 10 -8.22 4.33 -10.77
C HIS A 10 -7.69 4.51 -9.34
N THR A 11 -8.42 5.26 -8.53
CA THR A 11 -7.98 5.67 -7.20
C THR A 11 -9.04 5.31 -6.17
N VAL A 12 -8.60 4.71 -5.07
CA VAL A 12 -9.45 4.42 -3.91
C VAL A 12 -8.85 5.09 -2.67
N SER A 13 -9.70 5.62 -1.80
CA SER A 13 -9.24 6.28 -0.58
C SER A 13 -10.22 6.13 0.57
N ALA A 14 -9.67 6.13 1.78
CA ALA A 14 -10.43 6.14 3.02
C ALA A 14 -9.70 6.97 4.09
N PRO A 15 -10.45 7.65 4.98
CA PRO A 15 -9.86 8.27 6.16
C PRO A 15 -9.22 7.19 7.04
N VAL A 16 -8.14 7.55 7.72
CA VAL A 16 -7.44 6.65 8.66
C VAL A 16 -7.29 7.39 9.98
N ASN A 17 -7.54 6.70 11.08
CA ASN A 17 -7.52 7.29 12.42
C ASN A 17 -6.13 7.74 12.84
N SER A 18 -5.07 7.09 12.35
CA SER A 18 -3.68 7.44 12.60
C SER A 18 -2.76 7.00 11.46
N LYS A 19 -1.49 7.44 11.52
CA LYS A 19 -0.39 6.92 10.68
C LYS A 19 0.27 5.66 11.26
N SER A 20 -0.41 4.93 12.15
CA SER A 20 0.14 3.69 12.69
C SER A 20 0.18 2.59 11.63
N ALA A 21 1.13 1.66 11.78
CA ALA A 21 1.24 0.53 10.85
C ALA A 21 -0.01 -0.36 10.86
N ALA A 22 -0.66 -0.51 12.01
CA ALA A 22 -1.90 -1.28 12.13
C ALA A 22 -3.05 -0.64 11.34
N ASP A 23 -3.22 0.67 11.49
CA ASP A 23 -4.29 1.42 10.82
C ASP A 23 -4.08 1.49 9.30
N ALA A 24 -2.84 1.72 8.86
CA ALA A 24 -2.49 1.69 7.44
C ALA A 24 -2.70 0.30 6.82
N THR A 25 -2.28 -0.76 7.50
CA THR A 25 -2.51 -2.16 7.06
C THR A 25 -3.99 -2.46 6.88
N LYS A 26 -4.81 -2.13 7.88
CA LYS A 26 -6.26 -2.35 7.84
C LYS A 26 -6.90 -1.59 6.68
N ALA A 27 -6.51 -0.33 6.48
CA ALA A 27 -7.04 0.51 5.41
C ALA A 27 -6.64 -0.05 4.03
N THR A 28 -5.38 -0.44 3.83
CA THR A 28 -4.91 -1.00 2.56
C THR A 28 -5.64 -2.28 2.19
N ILE A 29 -5.74 -3.24 3.13
CA ILE A 29 -6.46 -4.50 2.89
C ILE A 29 -7.93 -4.21 2.57
N SER A 30 -8.60 -3.35 3.35
CA SER A 30 -10.02 -3.06 3.13
C SER A 30 -10.29 -2.41 1.78
N LEU A 31 -9.41 -1.49 1.34
CA LEU A 31 -9.54 -0.80 0.06
C LEU A 31 -9.26 -1.70 -1.14
N LEU A 32 -8.34 -2.66 -1.02
CA LEU A 32 -7.90 -3.51 -2.13
C LEU A 32 -8.55 -4.88 -2.16
N ASN A 33 -9.18 -5.34 -1.09
CA ASN A 33 -9.86 -6.65 -1.04
C ASN A 33 -10.89 -6.86 -2.19
N PRO A 34 -11.69 -5.84 -2.61
CA PRO A 34 -12.56 -5.99 -3.78
C PRO A 34 -11.83 -6.22 -5.10
N PHE A 35 -10.54 -5.90 -5.17
CA PHE A 35 -9.68 -5.99 -6.35
C PHE A 35 -8.59 -7.05 -6.21
N LYS A 36 -8.64 -7.91 -5.18
CA LYS A 36 -7.55 -8.85 -4.86
C LYS A 36 -7.12 -9.74 -6.02
N ASP A 37 -8.05 -10.08 -6.92
CA ASP A 37 -7.77 -10.98 -8.04
C ASP A 37 -7.03 -10.28 -9.20
N ILE A 38 -6.98 -8.94 -9.19
CA ILE A 38 -6.32 -8.11 -10.22
C ILE A 38 -5.17 -7.26 -9.66
N VAL A 39 -5.00 -7.21 -8.35
CA VAL A 39 -3.85 -6.54 -7.70
C VAL A 39 -2.74 -7.56 -7.51
N HIS A 40 -1.69 -7.45 -8.32
CA HIS A 40 -0.54 -8.37 -8.25
C HIS A 40 0.63 -7.79 -7.44
N THR A 41 0.83 -6.47 -7.53
CA THR A 41 1.92 -5.79 -6.84
C THR A 41 1.45 -4.47 -6.24
N ILE A 42 2.09 -4.05 -5.16
CA ILE A 42 1.85 -2.79 -4.47
C ILE A 42 3.22 -2.13 -4.26
N THR A 43 3.34 -0.86 -4.64
CA THR A 43 4.53 -0.06 -4.31
C THR A 43 4.18 0.94 -3.21
N ALA A 44 4.93 0.89 -2.11
CA ALA A 44 4.80 1.80 -0.98
C ALA A 44 6.06 2.66 -0.81
N ASP A 45 5.95 3.79 -0.13
CA ASP A 45 7.13 4.52 0.35
C ASP A 45 7.76 3.80 1.56
N ASN A 46 8.96 4.20 1.97
CA ASN A 46 9.65 3.64 3.15
C ASN A 46 9.06 4.15 4.49
N GLY A 47 7.80 4.59 4.51
CA GLY A 47 7.09 5.01 5.70
C GLY A 47 6.96 3.89 6.72
N LYS A 48 7.07 4.24 8.01
CA LYS A 48 6.93 3.27 9.11
C LYS A 48 5.52 2.69 9.19
N GLU A 49 4.53 3.39 8.65
CA GLU A 49 3.17 2.92 8.46
C GLU A 49 3.07 1.65 7.59
N PHE A 50 4.11 1.31 6.81
CA PHE A 50 4.16 0.10 5.99
C PHE A 50 5.05 -1.01 6.58
N SER A 51 5.49 -0.88 7.83
CA SER A 51 6.28 -1.92 8.53
C SER A 51 5.59 -3.28 8.67
N TYR A 52 4.28 -3.36 8.44
CA TYR A 52 3.50 -4.61 8.42
C TYR A 52 3.17 -5.09 7.00
N HIS A 53 3.99 -4.76 6.00
CA HIS A 53 3.79 -5.11 4.59
C HIS A 53 3.59 -6.62 4.34
N GLU A 54 4.18 -7.50 5.15
CA GLU A 54 3.99 -8.95 5.05
C GLU A 54 2.51 -9.34 5.26
N LYS A 55 1.81 -8.67 6.18
CA LYS A 55 0.37 -8.90 6.41
C LYS A 55 -0.47 -8.44 5.22
N ILE A 56 -0.08 -7.33 4.60
CA ILE A 56 -0.73 -6.81 3.39
C ILE A 56 -0.54 -7.82 2.25
N SER A 57 0.70 -8.28 2.06
CA SER A 57 1.05 -9.26 1.03
C SER A 57 0.26 -10.55 1.17
N GLN A 58 0.23 -11.12 2.39
CA GLN A 58 -0.51 -12.34 2.67
C GLN A 58 -2.02 -12.18 2.45
N ALA A 59 -2.62 -11.09 2.92
CA ALA A 59 -4.06 -10.88 2.83
C ALA A 59 -4.54 -10.65 1.39
N LEU A 60 -3.72 -10.00 0.57
CA LEU A 60 -4.08 -9.65 -0.81
C LEU A 60 -3.49 -10.60 -1.84
N SER A 61 -2.62 -11.54 -1.44
CA SER A 61 -1.85 -12.38 -2.36
C SER A 61 -1.09 -11.54 -3.40
N ALA A 62 -0.53 -10.41 -2.96
CA ALA A 62 0.17 -9.43 -3.78
C ALA A 62 1.57 -9.16 -3.23
N GLU A 63 2.54 -8.89 -4.11
CA GLU A 63 3.90 -8.54 -3.69
C GLU A 63 3.99 -7.06 -3.29
N VAL A 64 4.69 -6.76 -2.20
CA VAL A 64 4.88 -5.37 -1.75
C VAL A 64 6.33 -4.95 -1.99
N TYR A 65 6.50 -3.86 -2.74
CA TYR A 65 7.77 -3.24 -3.07
C TYR A 65 7.88 -1.87 -2.39
N PHE A 66 9.11 -1.48 -2.06
CA PHE A 66 9.38 -0.18 -1.47
C PHE A 66 10.15 0.71 -2.44
N ALA A 67 9.74 1.98 -2.53
CA ALA A 67 10.46 2.96 -3.32
C ALA A 67 11.91 3.04 -2.83
N HIS A 68 12.88 2.95 -3.74
CA HIS A 68 14.26 3.21 -3.35
C HIS A 68 14.39 4.66 -2.90
N PRO A 69 15.05 4.96 -1.76
CA PRO A 69 15.40 6.33 -1.43
C PRO A 69 16.25 6.87 -2.58
N THR A 70 15.70 7.77 -3.39
CA THR A 70 16.51 8.49 -4.36
C THR A 70 17.43 9.39 -3.56
N ALA A 71 18.70 9.03 -3.47
CA ALA A 71 19.75 9.98 -3.17
C ALA A 71 19.76 10.96 -4.35
N LEU A 72 19.10 12.12 -4.20
CA LEU A 72 19.58 13.33 -4.85
C LEU A 72 20.91 13.64 -4.18
N GLY A 73 21.95 12.95 -4.65
CA GLY A 73 23.32 13.32 -4.40
C GLY A 73 23.62 14.56 -5.23
N THR A 74 24.27 15.52 -4.56
CA THR A 74 24.71 16.87 -4.98
C THR A 74 23.67 17.98 -4.86
#